data_AF-A0AAJ5ZC90-F1
#
_entry.id   AF-A0AAJ5ZC90-F1
#
_cell.length_a   1.000
_cell.length_b   1.000
_cell.length_c   1.000
_cell.angle_alpha   90.00
_cell.angle_beta   90.00
_cell.angle_gamma   90.00
#
_symmetry.space_group_name_H-M   'P 1'
#
loop_
_entity.id
_entity.type
_entity.pdbx_description
1 polymer ?
#
loop_
_entity_poly.entity_id
_entity_poly.type
_entity_poly.pdbx_seq_one_letter_code
_entity_poly.pdbx_strand_id
1 'polypeptide(L)'
;MSEGHDSQELKKSAAQENAERQRQHVKRKQETHSRLQCWISNRHAERLHELGLHLEDSQASLIEQAIDLLYQHELQQTTNAQQSDVPESADMLE
;
A
#
# COMPACT_ATOMS: atom_id res chain seq x y z
N MET A 1 -0.88 -38.39 4.61
CA MET A 1 -0.50 -37.43 3.56
C MET A 1 -1.72 -36.56 3.30
N SER A 2 -1.80 -35.39 3.93
CA SER A 2 -2.95 -34.48 3.81
C SER A 2 -2.44 -33.03 3.80
N GLU A 3 -1.66 -32.68 2.79
CA GLU A 3 -1.03 -31.36 2.61
C GLU A 3 -1.72 -30.51 1.52
N GLY A 4 -2.96 -30.85 1.15
CA GLY A 4 -3.66 -30.23 0.01
C GLY A 4 -4.64 -29.09 0.34
N HIS A 5 -5.02 -28.89 1.61
CA HIS A 5 -6.12 -27.97 1.96
C HIS A 5 -5.67 -26.52 2.20
N ASP A 6 -4.52 -26.29 2.86
CA ASP A 6 -4.07 -24.93 3.22
C ASP A 6 -3.77 -24.02 2.01
N SER A 7 -3.24 -24.59 0.92
CA SER A 7 -2.91 -23.83 -0.29
C SER A 7 -4.13 -23.29 -1.05
N GLN A 8 -5.32 -23.89 -0.86
CA GLN A 8 -6.53 -23.46 -1.56
C GLN A 8 -7.31 -22.39 -0.78
N GLU A 9 -7.26 -22.42 0.55
CA GLU A 9 -7.80 -21.35 1.39
C GLU A 9 -7.00 -20.05 1.28
N LEU A 10 -5.66 -20.13 1.27
CA LEU A 10 -4.79 -18.95 1.06
C LEU A 10 -5.08 -18.24 -0.27
N LYS A 11 -5.31 -19.01 -1.34
CA LYS A 11 -5.65 -18.47 -2.68
C LYS A 11 -7.04 -17.82 -2.69
N LYS A 12 -8.02 -18.41 -1.99
CA LYS A 12 -9.36 -17.83 -1.85
C LYS A 12 -9.34 -16.52 -1.06
N SER A 13 -8.57 -16.47 0.03
CA SER A 13 -8.41 -15.25 0.82
C SER A 13 -7.75 -14.12 0.02
N ALA A 14 -6.70 -14.41 -0.74
CA ALA A 14 -6.04 -13.43 -1.61
C ALA A 14 -6.97 -12.92 -2.73
N ALA A 15 -7.78 -13.81 -3.32
CA ALA A 15 -8.76 -13.43 -4.33
C ALA A 15 -9.92 -12.61 -3.76
N GLN A 16 -10.38 -12.94 -2.55
CA GLN A 16 -11.44 -12.21 -1.86
C GLN A 16 -10.98 -10.82 -1.42
N GLU A 17 -9.74 -10.70 -0.97
CA GLU A 17 -9.09 -9.43 -0.68
C GLU A 17 -8.89 -8.58 -1.95
N ASN A 18 -8.56 -9.21 -3.09
CA ASN A 18 -8.51 -8.52 -4.38
C ASN A 18 -9.90 -8.01 -4.82
N ALA A 19 -10.94 -8.82 -4.68
CA ALA A 19 -12.31 -8.40 -4.98
C ALA A 19 -12.79 -7.24 -4.08
N GLU A 20 -12.42 -7.24 -2.81
CA GLU A 20 -12.69 -6.14 -1.87
C GLU A 20 -11.95 -4.86 -2.27
N ARG A 21 -10.66 -4.97 -2.65
CA ARG A 21 -9.84 -3.86 -3.14
C ARG A 21 -10.42 -3.23 -4.40
N GLN A 22 -10.83 -4.06 -5.36
CA GLN A 22 -11.48 -3.58 -6.57
C GLN A 22 -12.80 -2.86 -6.27
N ARG A 23 -13.60 -3.37 -5.30
CA ARG A 23 -14.82 -2.68 -4.85
C ARG A 23 -14.52 -1.30 -4.24
N GLN A 24 -13.48 -1.19 -3.43
CA GLN A 24 -13.07 0.10 -2.86
C GLN A 24 -12.54 1.07 -3.93
N HIS A 25 -11.78 0.59 -4.92
CA HIS A 25 -11.31 1.42 -6.03
C HIS A 25 -12.49 1.98 -6.85
N VAL A 26 -13.48 1.13 -7.18
CA VAL A 26 -14.71 1.56 -7.88
C VAL A 26 -15.50 2.58 -7.05
N LYS A 27 -15.63 2.35 -5.73
CA LYS A 27 -16.33 3.29 -4.83
C LYS A 27 -15.62 4.65 -4.76
N ARG A 28 -14.30 4.66 -4.57
CA ARG A 28 -13.48 5.89 -4.53
C ARG A 28 -13.59 6.69 -5.85
N LYS A 29 -13.60 6.00 -7.00
CA LYS A 29 -13.79 6.61 -8.32
C LYS A 29 -15.16 7.28 -8.52
N GLN A 30 -16.22 6.80 -7.87
CA GLN A 30 -17.57 7.33 -8.03
C GLN A 30 -17.83 8.60 -7.19
N GLU A 31 -17.14 8.77 -6.07
CA GLU A 31 -17.42 9.88 -5.14
C GLU A 31 -16.60 11.14 -5.48
N THR A 32 -15.27 11.04 -5.63
CA THR A 32 -14.39 12.14 -6.07
C THR A 32 -13.11 11.58 -6.70
N HIS A 33 -12.81 11.92 -7.94
CA HIS A 33 -11.56 11.51 -8.58
C HIS A 33 -10.87 12.67 -9.30
N SER A 34 -9.55 12.68 -9.24
CA SER A 34 -8.69 13.58 -10.02
C SER A 34 -7.87 12.75 -11.00
N ARG A 35 -7.68 13.26 -12.22
CA ARG A 35 -6.84 12.59 -13.23
C ARG A 35 -5.40 13.07 -13.08
N LEU A 36 -4.49 12.15 -12.78
CA LEU A 36 -3.05 12.40 -12.74
C LEU A 36 -2.41 11.94 -14.06
N GLN A 37 -1.51 12.76 -14.63
CA GLN A 37 -0.58 12.36 -15.68
C GLN A 37 0.83 12.38 -15.09
N CYS A 38 1.56 11.27 -15.20
CA CYS A 38 2.92 11.16 -14.69
C CYS A 38 3.82 10.45 -15.71
N TRP A 39 5.12 10.73 -15.62
CA TRP A 39 6.15 10.04 -16.38
C TRP A 39 6.84 9.03 -15.47
N ILE A 40 6.94 7.79 -15.94
CA ILE A 40 7.71 6.73 -15.29
C ILE A 40 8.65 6.11 -16.31
N SER A 41 9.73 5.49 -15.84
CA SER A 41 10.64 4.77 -16.74
C SER A 41 9.94 3.56 -17.37
N ASN A 42 10.32 3.20 -18.60
CA ASN A 42 9.74 2.03 -19.30
C ASN A 42 9.85 0.75 -18.47
N ARG A 43 10.99 0.56 -17.78
CA ARG A 43 11.20 -0.57 -16.86
C ARG A 43 10.14 -0.63 -15.75
N HIS A 44 9.73 0.51 -15.21
CA HIS A 44 8.69 0.55 -14.18
C HIS A 44 7.29 0.33 -14.77
N ALA A 45 7.04 0.84 -15.97
CA ALA A 45 5.79 0.58 -16.68
C ALA A 45 5.60 -0.93 -16.97
N GLU A 46 6.66 -1.61 -17.45
CA GLU A 46 6.65 -3.06 -17.69
C GLU A 46 6.39 -3.85 -16.41
N ARG A 47 7.11 -3.54 -15.33
CA ARG A 47 6.92 -4.19 -14.03
C ARG A 47 5.53 -3.98 -13.46
N LEU A 48 4.98 -2.78 -13.59
CA LEU A 48 3.62 -2.47 -13.14
C LEU A 48 2.58 -3.25 -13.97
N HIS A 49 2.83 -3.41 -15.27
CA HIS A 49 1.99 -4.22 -16.15
C HIS A 49 2.03 -5.70 -15.75
N GLU A 50 3.21 -6.29 -15.59
CA GLU A 50 3.39 -7.68 -15.15
C GLU A 50 2.74 -7.92 -13.78
N LEU A 51 2.94 -6.99 -12.83
CA LEU A 51 2.35 -7.07 -11.51
C LEU A 51 0.81 -7.03 -11.55
N GLY A 52 0.24 -6.18 -12.40
CA GLY A 52 -1.22 -6.12 -12.61
C GLY A 52 -1.78 -7.43 -13.15
N LEU A 53 -1.06 -8.09 -14.07
CA LEU A 53 -1.46 -9.42 -14.57
C LEU A 53 -1.39 -10.49 -13.48
N HIS A 54 -0.29 -10.53 -12.72
CA HIS A 54 -0.09 -11.53 -11.67
C HIS A 54 -1.08 -11.42 -10.52
N LEU A 55 -1.43 -10.19 -10.13
CA LEU A 55 -2.37 -9.92 -9.06
C LEU A 55 -3.81 -9.87 -9.54
N GLU A 56 -4.06 -9.98 -10.85
CA GLU A 56 -5.38 -9.76 -11.45
C GLU A 56 -6.02 -8.44 -10.97
N ASP A 57 -5.21 -7.38 -10.90
CA ASP A 57 -5.61 -6.05 -10.41
C ASP A 57 -5.24 -4.96 -11.42
N SER A 58 -5.95 -3.83 -11.36
CA SER A 58 -5.69 -2.69 -12.22
C SER A 58 -4.42 -1.95 -11.80
N GLN A 59 -3.68 -1.43 -12.78
CA GLN A 59 -2.49 -0.61 -12.52
C GLN A 59 -2.81 0.62 -11.65
N ALA A 60 -4.01 1.19 -11.81
CA ALA A 60 -4.47 2.31 -10.99
C ALA A 60 -4.63 1.93 -9.51
N SER A 61 -5.28 0.79 -9.23
CA SER A 61 -5.41 0.24 -7.87
C SER A 61 -4.05 -0.01 -7.23
N LEU A 62 -3.10 -0.59 -7.97
CA LEU A 62 -1.75 -0.85 -7.48
C LEU A 62 -0.99 0.45 -7.17
N ILE A 63 -1.14 1.48 -8.00
CA ILE A 63 -0.55 2.80 -7.76
C ILE A 63 -1.17 3.45 -6.51
N GLU A 64 -2.50 3.42 -6.36
CA GLU A 64 -3.19 3.96 -5.19
C GLU A 64 -2.70 3.28 -3.89
N GLN A 65 -2.58 1.95 -3.89
CA GLN A 65 -2.04 1.20 -2.75
C GLN A 65 -0.60 1.57 -2.43
N ALA A 66 0.26 1.71 -3.44
CA ALA A 66 1.64 2.13 -3.23
C ALA A 66 1.74 3.54 -2.64
N ILE A 67 0.86 4.45 -3.05
CA ILE A 67 0.75 5.79 -2.47
C ILE A 67 0.31 5.71 -1.01
N ASP A 68 -0.75 4.94 -0.69
CA ASP A 68 -1.25 4.77 0.67
C ASP A 68 -0.16 4.19 1.60
N LEU A 69 0.56 3.16 1.15
CA LEU A 69 1.65 2.53 1.90
C LEU A 69 2.84 3.49 2.12
N LEU A 70 3.25 4.21 1.08
CA LEU A 70 4.34 5.17 1.18
C LEU A 70 3.96 6.32 2.13
N TYR A 71 2.74 6.85 2.01
CA TYR A 71 2.25 7.92 2.88
C TYR A 71 2.26 7.50 4.36
N GLN A 72 1.77 6.30 4.68
CA GLN A 72 1.80 5.76 6.03
C GLN A 72 3.22 5.64 6.57
N HIS A 73 4.14 5.12 5.75
CA HIS A 73 5.54 4.96 6.12
C HIS A 73 6.22 6.29 6.43
N GLU A 74 6.11 7.28 5.54
CA GLU A 74 6.71 8.61 5.72
C GLU A 74 6.12 9.33 6.94
N LEU A 75 4.80 9.25 7.14
CA LEU A 75 4.15 9.91 8.29
C LEU A 75 4.57 9.29 9.63
N GLN A 76 4.73 7.96 9.70
CA GLN A 76 5.24 7.29 10.89
C GLN A 76 6.70 7.67 11.18
N GLN A 77 7.53 7.81 10.15
CA GLN A 77 8.93 8.22 10.32
C GLN A 77 9.07 9.66 10.82
N THR A 78 8.24 10.59 10.32
CA THR A 78 8.24 11.98 10.83
C THR A 78 7.80 12.07 12.28
N THR A 79 6.84 11.23 12.70
CA THR A 79 6.37 11.18 14.10
C THR A 79 7.46 10.66 15.03
N ASN A 80 8.18 9.61 14.64
CA ASN A 80 9.29 9.06 15.44
C ASN A 80 10.51 9.99 15.49
N ALA A 81 10.79 10.73 14.43
CA ALA A 81 11.89 11.70 14.40
C ALA A 81 11.63 12.87 15.37
N GLN A 82 10.39 13.34 15.50
CA GLN A 82 10.01 14.42 16.42
C GLN A 82 9.98 14.02 17.90
N GLN A 83 9.96 12.73 18.22
CA GLN A 83 9.93 12.23 19.60
C GLN A 83 11.33 12.07 20.23
N SER A 84 12.40 12.26 19.44
CA SER A 84 13.79 12.08 19.87
C SER A 84 14.51 13.36 20.29
N ASP A 85 13.81 14.51 20.29
CA ASP A 85 14.39 15.84 20.59
C ASP A 85 13.77 16.46 21.86
N VAL A 86 13.64 15.66 22.91
CA VAL A 86 13.49 16.20 24.27
C VAL A 86 14.85 16.06 24.95
N PRO A 87 15.64 17.15 25.09
CA PRO A 87 16.76 17.11 26.00
C PRO A 87 16.19 16.88 27.40
N GLU A 88 16.54 15.75 28.00
CA GLU A 88 16.41 15.52 29.44
C GLU A 88 17.27 16.60 30.11
N SER A 89 16.64 17.75 30.38
CA SER A 89 17.26 18.87 31.06
C SER A 89 17.64 18.41 32.45
N ALA A 90 18.94 18.20 32.62
CA ALA A 90 19.63 18.25 33.87
C ALA A 90 19.20 19.49 34.65
N ASP A 91 18.45 19.32 35.74
CA ASP A 91 18.66 20.01 37.02
C ASP A 91 17.74 19.44 38.11
N MET A 92 18.32 18.75 39.08
CA MET A 92 17.84 18.77 40.47
C MET A 92 19.04 18.43 41.36
N LEU A 93 19.91 19.43 41.52
CA LEU A 93 20.67 19.60 42.75
C LEU A 93 19.86 20.53 43.66
N GLU A 94 19.20 19.97 44.67
CA GLU A 94 19.17 20.52 46.04
C GLU A 94 18.77 19.44 47.06
#